data_AF-A0A7W0YLC6-F1
#
_entry.id   AF-A0A7W0YLC6-F1
#
_cell.length_a   1.000
_cell.length_b   1.000
_cell.length_c   1.000
_cell.angle_alpha   90.00
_cell.angle_beta   90.00
_cell.angle_gamma   90.00
#
_symmetry.space_group_name_H-M   'P 1'
#
loop_
_entity.id
_entity.type
_entity.pdbx_description
1 polymer ?
#
loop_
_entity_poly.entity_id
_entity_poly.type
_entity_poly.pdbx_seq_one_letter_code
_entity_poly.pdbx_strand_id
1 'polypeptide(L)'
;IGVVGTAMPAFEHRLPADDRWAVALYSSLLRLPAPAGDPPPALAAFATTGRMSDVDLLAALGSSEAGRPEDLAKLASVRAIQAEPGEGGTAEVFARVRAQVDSTGALAAAGDPGATASALDAYITFEQVERPVRAQDPAIAAELEAEFAALRAGAATTPPDPAALDAVRARLHDGLTRAERTLGGRIGPLNLFFQSFVILLREGLEAILIVGALMTFLVKTGAGHRRRDINLGVLGAVVASLLTAVALETVFHLSPANQEVLEGVTMVLATVMLFYVSYWLLSKMEVVKWNHFVKSKVQDAVTSGSSFALAAAAFLAVYREGFETVLFYKALFLAGGGSAGAAPVIGGMVVGTVVLVTVYVAIHRFGVRLPLKPFFGVTSAFLYYMAFVFAGQGVAELQEGGLIPITPVAWAPRVPALGIFPTVESLSLQAVLLLLLVAALVWTFVIEPRRLRAPARAPELIRSLERMEADLSEMRAEMERMKRHMHDVHHTGSV
;
A
#
# COMPACT_ATOMS: atom_id res chain seq x y z
N ILE A 1 36.30 24.47 2.16
CA ILE A 1 35.87 25.76 2.77
C ILE A 1 36.35 25.73 4.22
N GLY A 2 37.19 26.69 4.62
CA GLY A 2 37.95 26.67 5.88
C GLY A 2 39.35 26.07 5.72
N VAL A 3 40.33 26.61 6.45
CA VAL A 3 41.73 26.18 6.42
C VAL A 3 42.09 25.65 7.81
N VAL A 4 42.47 24.37 7.88
CA VAL A 4 42.84 23.70 9.12
C VAL A 4 43.99 24.47 9.79
N GLY A 5 43.80 24.87 11.05
CA GLY A 5 44.79 25.64 11.81
C GLY A 5 44.68 27.16 11.71
N THR A 6 43.63 27.71 11.09
CA THR A 6 43.36 29.16 11.06
C THR A 6 42.12 29.52 11.88
N ALA A 7 41.89 30.82 12.11
CA ALA A 7 40.66 31.33 12.73
C ALA A 7 39.41 31.12 11.85
N MET A 8 39.57 30.62 10.62
CA MET A 8 38.49 30.24 9.73
C MET A 8 38.19 28.74 9.92
N PRO A 9 37.12 28.36 10.66
CA PRO A 9 36.90 26.98 11.08
C PRO A 9 36.74 26.04 9.87
N ALA A 10 37.40 24.89 9.93
CA ALA A 10 37.23 23.83 8.92
C ALA A 10 35.84 23.20 9.07
N PHE A 11 35.04 23.26 8.00
CA PHE A 11 33.66 22.76 7.99
C PHE A 11 33.56 21.24 7.74
N GLU A 12 34.70 20.57 7.58
CA GLU A 12 34.82 19.17 7.17
C GLU A 12 34.15 18.18 8.12
N HIS A 13 34.07 18.53 9.41
CA HIS A 13 33.44 17.72 10.46
C HIS A 13 32.16 18.33 11.04
N ARG A 14 31.72 19.50 10.55
CA ARG A 14 30.55 20.22 11.07
C ARG A 14 29.34 20.18 10.14
N LEU A 15 29.58 19.97 8.85
CA LEU A 15 28.54 19.88 7.84
C LEU A 15 28.60 18.53 7.12
N PRO A 16 27.44 17.90 6.84
CA PRO A 16 27.34 16.79 5.89
C PRO A 16 28.04 17.08 4.55
N ALA A 17 28.39 16.03 3.80
CA ALA A 17 29.02 16.20 2.48
C ALA A 17 28.17 17.06 1.54
N ASP A 18 26.86 16.83 1.53
CA ASP A 18 25.92 17.50 0.63
C ASP A 18 25.82 19.00 0.93
N ASP A 19 25.72 19.37 2.21
CA ASP A 19 25.71 20.77 2.66
C ASP A 19 27.02 21.50 2.31
N ARG A 20 28.16 20.81 2.38
CA ARG A 20 29.45 21.39 1.98
C ARG A 20 29.49 21.70 0.49
N TRP A 21 28.94 20.82 -0.35
CA TRP A 21 28.82 21.03 -1.79
C TRP A 21 27.80 22.10 -2.15
N ALA A 22 26.66 22.15 -1.44
CA ALA A 22 25.65 23.20 -1.61
C ALA A 22 26.22 24.59 -1.30
N VAL A 23 26.96 24.74 -0.19
CA VAL A 23 27.62 26.01 0.16
C VAL A 23 28.71 26.37 -0.84
N ALA A 24 29.50 25.41 -1.30
CA ALA A 24 30.51 25.65 -2.33
C ALA A 24 29.86 26.15 -3.63
N LEU A 25 28.80 25.47 -4.09
CA LEU A 25 28.06 25.86 -5.29
C LEU A 25 27.43 27.25 -5.12
N TYR A 26 26.72 27.50 -4.02
CA TYR A 26 26.13 28.81 -3.70
C TYR A 26 27.16 29.93 -3.70
N SER A 27 28.30 29.74 -3.02
CA SER A 27 29.38 30.72 -3.00
C SER A 27 29.96 30.97 -4.39
N SER A 28 30.01 29.94 -5.23
CA SER A 28 30.48 30.06 -6.60
C SER A 28 29.51 30.86 -7.47
N LEU A 29 28.20 30.77 -7.24
CA LEU A 29 27.16 31.47 -7.99
C LEU A 29 27.10 32.97 -7.68
N LEU A 30 27.59 33.41 -6.51
CA LEU A 30 27.64 34.83 -6.13
C LEU A 30 28.47 35.70 -7.09
N ARG A 31 29.33 35.10 -7.93
CA ARG A 31 30.09 35.82 -8.96
C ARG A 31 29.23 36.24 -10.17
N LEU A 32 28.04 35.66 -10.32
CA LEU A 32 27.17 35.83 -11.47
C LEU A 32 26.01 36.77 -11.16
N PRO A 33 25.51 37.54 -12.15
CA PRO A 33 24.30 38.34 -12.00
C PRO A 33 23.05 37.46 -11.92
N ALA A 34 21.89 38.07 -11.66
CA ALA A 34 20.62 37.35 -11.64
C ALA A 34 20.38 36.60 -12.97
N PRO A 35 19.88 35.35 -12.92
CA PRO A 35 19.63 34.55 -14.12
C PRO A 35 18.58 35.23 -15.01
N ALA A 36 18.84 35.24 -16.32
CA ALA A 36 17.94 35.84 -17.31
C ALA A 36 17.62 34.84 -18.42
N GLY A 37 16.32 34.54 -18.58
CA GLY A 37 15.80 33.60 -19.57
C GLY A 37 16.04 32.14 -19.21
N ASP A 38 15.41 31.25 -19.97
CA ASP A 38 15.57 29.80 -19.80
C ASP A 38 16.80 29.29 -20.56
N PRO A 39 17.55 28.33 -19.97
CA PRO A 39 18.67 27.71 -20.63
C PRO A 39 18.19 26.93 -21.87
N PRO A 40 18.99 26.87 -22.95
CA PRO A 40 18.68 26.02 -24.10
C PRO A 40 18.43 24.58 -23.65
N PRO A 41 17.56 23.81 -24.31
CA PRO A 41 17.27 22.42 -23.92
C PRO A 41 18.51 21.54 -23.76
N ALA A 42 19.55 21.77 -24.58
CA ALA A 42 20.83 21.06 -24.51
C ALA A 42 21.65 21.37 -23.23
N LEU A 43 21.39 22.51 -22.58
CA LEU A 43 22.07 22.96 -21.35
C LEU A 43 21.09 23.01 -20.16
N ALA A 44 19.89 22.44 -20.31
CA ALA A 44 18.86 22.47 -19.27
C ALA A 44 19.06 21.39 -18.19
N ALA A 45 20.08 20.53 -18.31
CA ALA A 45 20.35 19.43 -17.39
C ALA A 45 21.66 19.65 -16.63
N PHE A 46 21.60 19.61 -15.29
CA PHE A 46 22.78 19.71 -14.44
C PHE A 46 23.82 18.62 -14.73
N ALA A 47 23.38 17.41 -15.11
CA ALA A 47 24.29 16.31 -15.48
C ALA A 47 25.21 16.69 -16.65
N THR A 48 24.71 17.51 -17.59
CA THR A 48 25.47 18.00 -18.75
C THR A 48 26.36 19.18 -18.36
N THR A 49 25.82 20.14 -17.61
CA THR A 49 26.49 21.42 -17.35
C THR A 49 27.42 21.39 -16.15
N GLY A 50 27.25 20.44 -15.24
CA GLY A 50 28.06 20.26 -14.03
C GLY A 50 29.53 19.92 -14.31
N ARG A 51 29.83 19.40 -15.51
CA ARG A 51 31.21 19.09 -15.95
C ARG A 51 31.83 20.14 -16.87
N MET A 52 31.02 21.07 -17.37
CA MET A 52 31.49 22.11 -18.28
C MET A 52 32.11 23.27 -17.49
N SER A 53 33.19 23.85 -18.00
CA SER A 53 33.71 25.11 -17.45
C SER A 53 32.80 26.27 -17.84
N ASP A 54 32.92 27.41 -17.15
CA ASP A 54 32.18 28.61 -17.54
C ASP A 54 32.52 29.07 -18.98
N VAL A 55 33.75 28.79 -19.42
CA VAL A 55 34.20 29.08 -20.79
C VAL A 55 33.48 28.19 -21.81
N ASP A 56 33.36 26.90 -21.52
CA ASP A 56 32.67 25.95 -22.39
C ASP A 56 31.16 26.26 -22.48
N LEU A 57 30.56 26.66 -21.35
CA LEU A 57 29.15 27.05 -21.29
C LEU A 57 28.88 28.33 -22.08
N LEU A 58 29.76 29.33 -21.96
CA LEU A 58 29.65 30.57 -22.75
C LEU A 58 29.81 30.29 -24.25
N ALA A 59 30.74 29.41 -24.63
CA ALA A 59 30.91 28.98 -26.01
C ALA A 59 29.65 28.25 -26.53
N ALA A 60 29.06 27.34 -25.74
CA ALA A 60 27.83 26.64 -26.08
C ALA A 60 26.59 27.57 -26.17
N LEU A 61 26.60 28.69 -25.45
CA LEU A 61 25.59 29.74 -25.52
C LEU A 61 25.78 30.71 -26.71
N GLY A 62 26.82 30.51 -27.52
CA GLY A 62 27.15 31.36 -28.67
C GLY A 62 27.78 32.70 -28.30
N SER A 63 28.30 32.83 -27.07
CA SER A 63 28.91 34.05 -26.55
C SER A 63 30.42 34.04 -26.80
N SER A 64 30.92 34.97 -27.62
CA SER A 64 32.33 35.02 -28.03
C SER A 64 33.22 35.87 -27.11
N GLU A 65 32.65 36.65 -26.18
CA GLU A 65 33.40 37.53 -25.26
C GLU A 65 32.99 37.28 -23.80
N ALA A 66 33.92 36.73 -23.01
CA ALA A 66 33.72 36.58 -21.58
C ALA A 66 33.64 37.96 -20.90
N GLY A 67 32.48 38.33 -20.37
CA GLY A 67 32.32 39.50 -19.49
C GLY A 67 31.13 40.42 -19.79
N ARG A 68 30.35 40.20 -20.84
CA ARG A 68 29.11 40.98 -21.06
C ARG A 68 28.06 40.61 -20.00
N PRO A 69 27.33 41.58 -19.42
CA PRO A 69 26.33 41.31 -18.40
C PRO A 69 25.23 40.33 -18.85
N GLU A 70 24.83 40.39 -20.13
CA GLU A 70 23.82 39.51 -20.72
C GLU A 70 24.31 38.06 -20.83
N ASP A 71 25.57 37.86 -21.23
CA ASP A 71 26.17 36.53 -21.35
C ASP A 71 26.40 35.90 -19.98
N LEU A 72 26.79 36.72 -18.98
CA LEU A 72 26.90 36.28 -17.59
C LEU A 72 25.53 35.94 -16.98
N ALA A 73 24.45 36.62 -17.37
CA ALA A 73 23.10 36.31 -16.91
C ALA A 73 22.53 35.03 -17.54
N LYS A 74 22.91 34.71 -18.80
CA LYS A 74 22.62 33.41 -19.43
C LYS A 74 23.45 32.29 -18.82
N LEU A 75 24.73 32.54 -18.52
CA LEU A 75 25.56 31.59 -17.78
C LEU A 75 24.98 31.32 -16.38
N ALA A 76 24.45 32.37 -15.73
CA ALA A 76 23.76 32.25 -14.45
C ALA A 76 22.51 31.38 -14.54
N SER A 77 21.70 31.48 -15.60
CA SER A 77 20.50 30.62 -15.76
C SER A 77 20.86 29.15 -15.92
N VAL A 78 21.96 28.84 -16.60
CA VAL A 78 22.47 27.47 -16.72
C VAL A 78 23.06 26.94 -15.41
N ARG A 79 23.80 27.78 -14.67
CA ARG A 79 24.44 27.41 -13.39
C ARG A 79 23.48 27.37 -12.21
N ALA A 80 22.36 28.08 -12.30
CA ALA A 80 21.28 28.04 -11.31
C ALA A 80 20.48 26.73 -11.35
N ILE A 81 20.60 25.94 -12.42
CA ILE A 81 20.04 24.58 -12.48
C ILE A 81 20.79 23.75 -11.44
N GLN A 82 20.11 23.37 -10.37
CA GLN A 82 20.66 22.46 -9.38
C GLN A 82 20.33 21.02 -9.80
N ALA A 83 21.19 20.07 -9.42
CA ALA A 83 20.71 18.70 -9.31
C ALA A 83 19.63 18.70 -8.23
N GLU A 84 18.37 18.53 -8.64
CA GLU A 84 17.31 18.16 -7.71
C GLU A 84 17.77 16.89 -6.98
N PRO A 85 17.98 16.92 -5.65
CA PRO A 85 18.38 15.76 -4.90
C PRO A 85 17.24 14.74 -4.94
N GLY A 86 17.43 13.64 -5.67
CA GLY A 86 16.82 12.35 -5.33
C GLY A 86 15.30 12.21 -5.32
N GLU A 87 14.50 13.13 -5.87
CA GLU A 87 13.03 13.00 -5.91
C GLU A 87 12.43 12.95 -7.32
N GLY A 88 13.25 12.69 -8.33
CA GLY A 88 12.75 12.46 -9.68
C GLY A 88 12.15 11.08 -9.81
N GLY A 89 10.86 10.92 -9.44
CA GLY A 89 10.13 9.68 -9.69
C GLY A 89 10.33 9.20 -11.13
N THR A 90 10.36 7.89 -11.35
CA THR A 90 10.59 7.16 -12.64
C THR A 90 10.50 8.00 -13.94
N ALA A 91 9.42 8.76 -14.15
CA ALA A 91 9.23 9.65 -15.31
C ALA A 91 10.33 10.72 -15.50
N GLU A 92 10.83 11.33 -14.43
CA GLU A 92 11.92 12.30 -14.51
C GLU A 92 13.24 11.65 -14.92
N VAL A 93 13.51 10.43 -14.44
CA VAL A 93 14.68 9.65 -14.87
C VAL A 93 14.58 9.38 -16.38
N PHE A 94 13.43 8.94 -16.89
CA PHE A 94 13.24 8.75 -18.33
C PHE A 94 13.40 10.05 -19.13
N ALA A 95 12.87 11.18 -18.63
CA ALA A 95 13.06 12.48 -19.27
C ALA A 95 14.54 12.89 -19.33
N ARG A 96 15.28 12.66 -18.24
CA ARG A 96 16.72 12.95 -18.14
C ARG A 96 17.54 12.10 -19.09
N VAL A 97 17.26 10.79 -19.15
CA VAL A 97 17.90 9.86 -20.07
C VAL A 97 17.67 10.30 -21.53
N ARG A 98 16.42 10.63 -21.91
CA ARG A 98 16.11 11.13 -23.26
C ARG A 98 16.91 12.38 -23.61
N ALA A 99 17.00 13.34 -22.68
CA ALA A 99 17.79 14.55 -22.90
C ALA A 99 19.29 14.26 -23.09
N GLN A 100 19.86 13.31 -22.33
CA GLN A 100 21.26 12.90 -22.49
C GLN A 100 21.52 12.16 -23.81
N VAL A 101 20.56 11.36 -24.28
CA VAL A 101 20.59 10.70 -25.60
C VAL A 101 20.57 11.75 -26.73
N ASP A 102 19.78 12.80 -26.58
CA ASP A 102 19.76 13.90 -27.55
C ASP A 102 21.04 14.73 -27.54
N SER A 103 21.57 15.02 -26.36
CA SER A 103 22.86 15.70 -26.20
C SER A 103 24.01 14.92 -26.85
N THR A 104 24.01 13.59 -26.70
CA THR A 104 24.98 12.70 -27.36
C THR A 104 25.00 12.91 -28.88
N GLY A 105 23.83 12.99 -29.50
CA GLY A 105 23.73 13.22 -30.95
C GLY A 105 24.23 14.62 -31.35
N ALA A 106 23.89 15.65 -30.57
CA ALA A 106 24.34 17.02 -30.83
C ALA A 106 25.88 17.16 -30.73
N LEU A 107 26.49 16.56 -29.70
CA LEU A 107 27.93 16.56 -29.50
C LEU A 107 28.65 15.78 -30.61
N ALA A 108 28.11 14.62 -31.00
CA ALA A 108 28.68 13.84 -32.09
C ALA A 108 28.64 14.59 -33.43
N ALA A 109 27.54 15.29 -33.72
CA ALA A 109 27.41 16.11 -34.93
C ALA A 109 28.42 17.29 -34.94
N ALA A 110 28.77 17.81 -33.76
CA ALA A 110 29.80 18.85 -33.60
C ALA A 110 31.24 18.29 -33.62
N GLY A 111 31.43 16.97 -33.65
CA GLY A 111 32.74 16.33 -33.57
C GLY A 111 33.39 16.42 -32.18
N ASP A 112 32.59 16.65 -31.13
CA ASP A 112 33.08 16.82 -29.76
C ASP A 112 33.40 15.45 -29.12
N PRO A 113 34.62 15.25 -28.57
CA PRO A 113 34.97 14.01 -27.85
C PRO A 113 34.07 13.72 -26.64
N GLY A 114 33.36 14.72 -26.11
CA GLY A 114 32.37 14.59 -25.04
C GLY A 114 31.15 13.73 -25.41
N ALA A 115 30.89 13.44 -26.69
CA ALA A 115 29.76 12.63 -27.13
C ALA A 115 29.76 11.21 -26.50
N THR A 116 30.93 10.57 -26.42
CA THR A 116 31.05 9.23 -25.82
C THR A 116 30.77 9.25 -24.32
N ALA A 117 31.18 10.32 -23.62
CA ALA A 117 30.90 10.50 -22.20
C ALA A 117 29.41 10.74 -21.94
N SER A 118 28.75 11.55 -22.77
CA SER A 118 27.29 11.78 -22.70
C SER A 118 26.50 10.49 -22.94
N ALA A 119 26.93 9.63 -23.87
CA ALA A 119 26.30 8.33 -24.11
C ALA A 119 26.39 7.41 -22.88
N LEU A 120 27.53 7.41 -22.18
CA LEU A 120 27.72 6.65 -20.96
C LEU A 120 26.87 7.19 -19.81
N ASP A 121 26.79 8.51 -19.66
CA ASP A 121 25.95 9.14 -18.62
C ASP A 121 24.46 8.81 -18.80
N ALA A 122 24.00 8.74 -20.05
CA ALA A 122 22.63 8.31 -20.36
C ALA A 122 22.35 6.91 -19.84
N TYR A 123 23.28 5.98 -20.03
CA TYR A 123 23.18 4.61 -19.52
C TYR A 123 23.23 4.56 -17.98
N ILE A 124 24.17 5.26 -17.35
CA ILE A 124 24.28 5.31 -15.87
C ILE A 124 23.00 5.89 -15.24
N THR A 125 22.39 6.87 -15.90
CA THR A 125 21.12 7.45 -15.44
C THR A 125 19.98 6.44 -15.62
N PHE A 126 19.96 5.70 -16.72
CA PHE A 126 19.00 4.62 -16.97
C PHE A 126 19.14 3.45 -15.99
N GLU A 127 20.36 3.12 -15.52
CA GLU A 127 20.62 2.04 -14.55
C GLU A 127 19.77 2.17 -13.28
N GLN A 128 19.40 3.40 -12.90
CA GLN A 128 18.49 3.69 -11.77
C GLN A 128 17.09 3.10 -11.96
N VAL A 129 16.62 2.98 -13.21
CA VAL A 129 15.30 2.42 -13.56
C VAL A 129 15.40 1.12 -14.35
N GLU A 130 16.60 0.63 -14.63
CA GLU A 130 16.79 -0.61 -15.41
C GLU A 130 16.24 -1.83 -14.66
N ARG A 131 16.51 -1.95 -13.36
CA ARG A 131 16.00 -3.05 -12.54
C ARG A 131 14.48 -3.13 -12.56
N PRO A 132 13.73 -2.04 -12.30
CA PRO A 132 12.27 -2.11 -12.42
C PRO A 132 11.81 -2.40 -13.83
N VAL A 133 12.44 -1.83 -14.87
CA VAL A 133 12.11 -2.19 -16.27
C VAL A 133 12.34 -3.69 -16.50
N ARG A 134 13.45 -4.27 -16.04
CA ARG A 134 13.79 -5.69 -16.22
C ARG A 134 12.86 -6.62 -15.43
N ALA A 135 12.47 -6.25 -14.22
CA ALA A 135 11.50 -7.00 -13.43
C ALA A 135 10.14 -7.09 -14.13
N GLN A 136 9.78 -6.02 -14.85
CA GLN A 136 8.49 -5.86 -15.50
C GLN A 136 8.45 -6.39 -16.95
N ASP A 137 9.52 -6.16 -17.70
CA ASP A 137 9.71 -6.58 -19.09
C ASP A 137 11.22 -6.80 -19.37
N PRO A 138 11.71 -8.04 -19.17
CA PRO A 138 13.11 -8.38 -19.43
C PRO A 138 13.52 -8.18 -20.90
N ALA A 139 12.58 -8.29 -21.85
CA ALA A 139 12.87 -8.16 -23.27
C ALA A 139 13.15 -6.70 -23.64
N ILE A 140 12.34 -5.76 -23.13
CA ILE A 140 12.59 -4.32 -23.31
C ILE A 140 13.89 -3.90 -22.62
N ALA A 141 14.20 -4.43 -21.44
CA ALA A 141 15.46 -4.13 -20.76
C ALA A 141 16.67 -4.56 -21.60
N ALA A 142 16.67 -5.79 -22.12
CA ALA A 142 17.73 -6.29 -22.98
C ALA A 142 17.84 -5.53 -24.31
N GLU A 143 16.71 -5.12 -24.89
CA GLU A 143 16.66 -4.26 -26.07
C GLU A 143 17.34 -2.91 -25.80
N LEU A 144 16.99 -2.26 -24.69
CA LEU A 144 17.58 -0.97 -24.30
C LEU A 144 19.08 -1.06 -24.01
N GLU A 145 19.54 -2.10 -23.31
CA GLU A 145 20.98 -2.34 -23.09
C GLU A 145 21.75 -2.41 -24.43
N ALA A 146 21.21 -3.15 -25.39
CA ALA A 146 21.82 -3.29 -26.72
C ALA A 146 21.86 -1.95 -27.47
N GLU A 147 20.79 -1.16 -27.41
CA GLU A 147 20.73 0.16 -28.06
C GLU A 147 21.63 1.18 -27.36
N PHE A 148 21.76 1.19 -26.03
CA PHE A 148 22.73 2.04 -25.33
C PHE A 148 24.18 1.67 -25.69
N ALA A 149 24.48 0.38 -25.81
CA ALA A 149 25.77 -0.08 -26.29
C ALA A 149 26.05 0.39 -27.73
N ALA A 150 25.05 0.32 -28.60
CA ALA A 150 25.13 0.81 -29.98
C ALA A 150 25.29 2.34 -30.05
N LEU A 151 24.60 3.10 -29.17
CA LEU A 151 24.70 4.55 -29.09
C LEU A 151 26.13 4.97 -28.74
N ARG A 152 26.70 4.33 -27.71
CA ARG A 152 28.08 4.59 -27.28
C ARG A 152 29.10 4.21 -28.35
N ALA A 153 28.89 3.07 -29.02
CA ALA A 153 29.76 2.64 -30.13
C ALA A 153 29.71 3.63 -31.30
N GLY A 154 28.52 4.10 -31.68
CA GLY A 154 28.33 5.11 -32.73
C GLY A 154 28.98 6.45 -32.36
N ALA A 155 28.80 6.91 -31.12
CA ALA A 155 29.42 8.14 -30.63
C ALA A 155 30.96 8.09 -30.53
N ALA A 156 31.55 6.89 -30.49
CA ALA A 156 33.00 6.69 -30.45
C ALA A 156 33.64 6.58 -31.85
N THR A 157 32.86 6.53 -32.92
CA THR A 157 33.39 6.49 -34.29
C THR A 157 33.85 7.88 -34.75
N THR A 158 35.00 7.94 -35.43
CA THR A 158 35.59 9.20 -35.91
C THR A 158 35.90 9.11 -37.41
N PRO A 159 35.19 9.86 -38.29
CA PRO A 159 34.01 10.67 -37.99
C PRO A 159 32.76 9.81 -37.74
N PRO A 160 31.81 10.28 -36.91
CA PRO A 160 30.57 9.56 -36.67
C PRO A 160 29.68 9.56 -37.92
N ASP A 161 29.01 8.44 -38.19
CA ASP A 161 27.96 8.35 -39.21
C ASP A 161 26.65 8.95 -38.62
N PRO A 162 26.21 10.14 -39.09
CA PRO A 162 25.06 10.82 -38.50
C PRO A 162 23.76 10.03 -38.68
N ALA A 163 23.60 9.37 -39.84
CA ALA A 163 22.37 8.63 -40.13
C ALA A 163 22.26 7.36 -39.26
N ALA A 164 23.38 6.66 -39.05
CA ALA A 164 23.40 5.50 -38.17
C ALA A 164 23.17 5.89 -36.70
N LEU A 165 23.77 7.00 -36.23
CA LEU A 165 23.60 7.48 -34.87
C LEU A 165 22.17 7.95 -34.59
N ASP A 166 21.56 8.68 -35.52
CA ASP A 166 20.17 9.13 -35.40
C ASP A 166 19.19 7.94 -35.43
N ALA A 167 19.47 6.90 -36.22
CA ALA A 167 18.67 5.68 -36.21
C ALA A 167 18.70 4.96 -34.86
N VAL A 168 19.88 4.87 -34.22
CA VAL A 168 20.02 4.32 -32.86
C VAL A 168 19.26 5.18 -31.86
N ARG A 169 19.44 6.50 -31.88
CA ARG A 169 18.72 7.44 -30.99
C ARG A 169 17.21 7.30 -31.11
N ALA A 170 16.68 7.17 -32.33
CA ALA A 170 15.25 7.01 -32.58
C ALA A 170 14.70 5.70 -31.98
N ARG A 171 15.41 4.57 -32.17
CA ARG A 171 15.03 3.29 -31.55
C ARG A 171 15.08 3.36 -30.02
N LEU A 172 16.09 4.05 -29.49
CA LEU A 172 16.29 4.22 -28.06
C LEU A 172 15.19 5.10 -27.44
N HIS A 173 14.77 6.18 -28.11
CA HIS A 173 13.60 6.97 -27.70
C HIS A 173 12.31 6.13 -27.67
N ASP A 174 12.04 5.33 -28.71
CA ASP A 174 10.88 4.44 -28.74
C ASP A 174 10.92 3.40 -27.61
N GLY A 175 12.08 2.74 -27.42
CA GLY A 175 12.31 1.80 -26.34
C GLY A 175 12.09 2.41 -24.96
N LEU A 176 12.62 3.62 -24.71
CA LEU A 176 12.43 4.35 -23.46
C LEU A 176 10.96 4.73 -23.24
N THR A 177 10.23 5.11 -24.29
CA THR A 177 8.78 5.36 -24.20
C THR A 177 8.00 4.10 -23.89
N ARG A 178 8.35 2.95 -24.48
CA ARG A 178 7.74 1.66 -24.12
C ARG A 178 8.06 1.27 -22.67
N ALA A 179 9.33 1.38 -22.26
CA ALA A 179 9.77 1.09 -20.90
C ALA A 179 9.06 1.98 -19.85
N GLU A 180 8.95 3.29 -20.10
CA GLU A 180 8.23 4.19 -19.20
C GLU A 180 6.75 3.81 -19.07
N ARG A 181 6.08 3.45 -20.18
CA ARG A 181 4.70 2.94 -20.13
C ARG A 181 4.60 1.62 -19.38
N THR A 182 5.60 0.75 -19.48
CA THR A 182 5.61 -0.49 -18.70
C THR A 182 5.70 -0.23 -17.20
N LEU A 183 6.38 0.81 -16.76
CA LEU A 183 6.45 1.20 -15.35
C LEU A 183 5.25 2.06 -14.90
N GLY A 184 4.64 2.80 -15.82
CA GLY A 184 3.43 3.61 -15.60
C GLY A 184 2.12 2.81 -15.55
N GLY A 185 2.14 1.50 -15.85
CA GLY A 185 0.98 0.61 -15.86
C GLY A 185 0.40 0.24 -14.49
N ARG A 186 0.44 1.15 -13.51
CA ARG A 186 -0.12 0.94 -12.17
C ARG A 186 -1.65 1.07 -12.18
N ILE A 187 -2.30 0.56 -11.12
CA ILE A 187 -3.76 0.42 -10.99
C ILE A 187 -4.47 1.70 -11.47
N GLY A 188 -5.41 1.56 -12.43
CA GLY A 188 -6.07 2.73 -13.03
C GLY A 188 -6.78 3.63 -12.01
N PRO A 189 -6.88 4.96 -12.25
CA PRO A 189 -7.39 5.92 -11.26
C PRO A 189 -8.78 5.58 -10.71
N LEU A 190 -9.67 5.11 -11.57
CA LEU A 190 -11.01 4.68 -11.19
C LEU A 190 -10.96 3.48 -10.22
N ASN A 191 -10.08 2.52 -10.48
CA ASN A 191 -9.92 1.34 -9.64
C ASN A 191 -9.32 1.72 -8.27
N LEU A 192 -8.31 2.61 -8.24
CA LEU A 192 -7.78 3.17 -6.98
C LEU A 192 -8.86 3.86 -6.15
N PHE A 193 -9.70 4.68 -6.79
CA PHE A 193 -10.84 5.33 -6.14
C PHE A 193 -11.81 4.32 -5.54
N PHE A 194 -12.23 3.32 -6.31
CA PHE A 194 -13.15 2.29 -5.83
C PHE A 194 -12.55 1.46 -4.71
N GLN A 195 -11.27 1.11 -4.80
CA GLN A 195 -10.58 0.35 -3.77
C GLN A 195 -10.50 1.13 -2.46
N SER A 196 -10.08 2.39 -2.52
CA SER A 196 -10.06 3.29 -1.36
C SER A 196 -11.45 3.44 -0.74
N PHE A 197 -12.47 3.67 -1.57
CA PHE A 197 -13.86 3.79 -1.12
C PHE A 197 -14.34 2.54 -0.37
N VAL A 198 -14.13 1.35 -0.94
CA VAL A 198 -14.58 0.08 -0.35
C VAL A 198 -13.82 -0.24 0.93
N ILE A 199 -12.50 -0.01 0.96
CA ILE A 199 -11.68 -0.17 2.18
C ILE A 199 -12.28 0.67 3.30
N LEU A 200 -12.44 1.98 3.09
CA LEU A 200 -12.93 2.86 4.15
C LEU A 200 -14.35 2.49 4.58
N LEU A 201 -15.24 2.21 3.62
CA LEU A 201 -16.61 1.81 3.91
C LEU A 201 -16.65 0.55 4.79
N ARG A 202 -15.78 -0.44 4.54
CA ARG A 202 -15.69 -1.66 5.34
C ARG A 202 -15.21 -1.35 6.76
N GLU A 203 -14.01 -0.80 6.91
CA GLU A 203 -13.39 -0.60 8.23
C GLU A 203 -14.25 0.36 9.08
N GLY A 204 -14.80 1.40 8.45
CA GLY A 204 -15.71 2.33 9.10
C GLY A 204 -17.02 1.68 9.54
N LEU A 205 -17.61 0.77 8.74
CA LEU A 205 -18.82 0.05 9.14
C LEU A 205 -18.55 -0.94 10.27
N GLU A 206 -17.43 -1.65 10.25
CA GLU A 206 -17.02 -2.53 11.35
C GLU A 206 -16.83 -1.73 12.65
N ALA A 207 -16.14 -0.59 12.59
CA ALA A 207 -16.02 0.32 13.73
C ALA A 207 -17.38 0.82 14.24
N ILE A 208 -18.29 1.24 13.34
CA ILE A 208 -19.66 1.66 13.71
C ILE A 208 -20.43 0.52 14.39
N LEU A 209 -20.33 -0.70 13.87
CA LEU A 209 -21.03 -1.87 14.43
C LEU A 209 -20.50 -2.26 15.81
N ILE A 210 -19.17 -2.24 15.99
CA ILE A 210 -18.52 -2.51 17.29
C ILE A 210 -18.93 -1.44 18.31
N VAL A 211 -18.77 -0.17 17.98
CA VAL A 211 -19.14 0.94 18.87
C VAL A 211 -20.63 0.91 19.17
N GLY A 212 -21.47 0.65 18.16
CA GLY A 212 -22.92 0.48 18.32
C GLY A 212 -23.29 -0.68 19.25
N ALA A 213 -22.59 -1.81 19.16
CA ALA A 213 -22.78 -2.95 20.06
C ALA A 213 -22.40 -2.60 21.50
N LEU A 214 -21.26 -1.94 21.72
CA LEU A 214 -20.82 -1.49 23.04
C LEU A 214 -21.78 -0.45 23.65
N MET A 215 -22.25 0.51 22.85
CA MET A 215 -23.24 1.49 23.26
C MET A 215 -24.58 0.83 23.62
N THR A 216 -25.05 -0.11 22.80
CA THR A 216 -26.28 -0.87 23.08
C THR A 216 -26.16 -1.69 24.35
N PHE A 217 -24.99 -2.30 24.58
CA PHE A 217 -24.72 -3.05 25.79
C PHE A 217 -24.75 -2.16 27.05
N LEU A 218 -24.10 -0.99 27.03
CA LEU A 218 -24.15 0.00 28.13
C LEU A 218 -25.57 0.46 28.48
N VAL A 219 -26.41 0.66 27.45
CA VAL A 219 -27.81 1.05 27.65
C VAL A 219 -28.59 -0.11 28.28
N LYS A 220 -28.38 -1.34 27.81
CA LYS A 220 -29.04 -2.54 28.36
C LYS A 220 -28.64 -2.84 29.80
N THR A 221 -27.42 -2.51 30.21
CA THR A 221 -26.94 -2.73 31.59
C THR A 221 -27.24 -1.56 32.54
N GLY A 222 -27.99 -0.55 32.11
CA GLY A 222 -28.38 0.61 32.94
C GLY A 222 -27.26 1.63 33.17
N ALA A 223 -26.07 1.42 32.60
CA ALA A 223 -24.91 2.30 32.75
C ALA A 223 -24.79 3.38 31.66
N GLY A 224 -25.93 3.86 31.14
CA GLY A 224 -25.97 4.84 30.04
C GLY A 224 -25.25 6.18 30.30
N HIS A 225 -25.00 6.52 31.57
CA HIS A 225 -24.20 7.70 31.95
C HIS A 225 -22.72 7.60 31.54
N ARG A 226 -22.19 6.39 31.28
CA ARG A 226 -20.79 6.14 30.91
C ARG A 226 -20.49 6.15 29.42
N ARG A 227 -21.42 6.62 28.58
CA ARG A 227 -21.19 6.79 27.13
C ARG A 227 -19.95 7.63 26.81
N ARG A 228 -19.61 8.58 27.69
CA ARG A 228 -18.40 9.41 27.56
C ARG A 228 -17.11 8.58 27.57
N ASP A 229 -17.06 7.49 28.35
CA ASP A 229 -15.86 6.65 28.47
C ASP A 229 -15.57 5.92 27.14
N ILE A 230 -16.62 5.43 26.47
CA ILE A 230 -16.47 4.86 25.11
C ILE A 230 -16.00 5.93 24.13
N ASN A 231 -16.63 7.11 24.14
CA ASN A 231 -16.25 8.17 23.20
C ASN A 231 -14.79 8.61 23.38
N LEU A 232 -14.29 8.64 24.61
CA LEU A 232 -12.87 8.91 24.89
C LEU A 232 -11.97 7.81 24.33
N GLY A 233 -12.35 6.53 24.49
CA GLY A 233 -11.63 5.41 23.90
C GLY A 233 -11.60 5.47 22.35
N VAL A 234 -12.74 5.77 21.73
CA VAL A 234 -12.85 5.93 20.26
C VAL A 234 -12.00 7.10 19.77
N LEU A 235 -12.08 8.26 20.43
CA LEU A 235 -11.27 9.43 20.06
C LEU A 235 -9.78 9.13 20.20
N GLY A 236 -9.38 8.49 21.30
CA GLY A 236 -8.00 8.06 21.51
C GLY A 236 -7.52 7.10 20.42
N ALA A 237 -8.38 6.17 19.98
CA ALA A 237 -8.04 5.24 18.91
C ALA A 237 -7.84 5.93 17.57
N VAL A 238 -8.72 6.86 17.20
CA VAL A 238 -8.59 7.65 15.96
C VAL A 238 -7.29 8.45 15.96
N VAL A 239 -6.97 9.13 17.05
CA VAL A 239 -5.71 9.87 17.19
C VAL A 239 -4.51 8.92 17.10
N ALA A 240 -4.55 7.78 17.79
CA ALA A 240 -3.49 6.79 17.72
C ALA A 240 -3.29 6.25 16.29
N SER A 241 -4.36 5.96 15.55
CA SER A 241 -4.27 5.51 14.15
C SER A 241 -3.66 6.58 13.24
N LEU A 242 -4.00 7.86 13.43
CA LEU A 242 -3.36 8.96 12.70
C LEU A 242 -1.87 9.07 13.03
N LEU A 243 -1.50 8.93 14.31
CA LEU A 243 -0.09 8.89 14.72
C LEU A 243 0.65 7.70 14.10
N THR A 244 0.00 6.53 14.01
CA THR A 244 0.57 5.36 13.33
C THR A 244 0.80 5.62 11.85
N ALA A 245 -0.12 6.30 11.17
CA ALA A 245 0.06 6.68 9.77
C ALA A 245 1.26 7.61 9.56
N VAL A 246 1.41 8.63 10.41
CA VAL A 246 2.56 9.55 10.39
C VAL A 246 3.86 8.83 10.73
N ALA A 247 3.84 7.92 11.72
CA ALA A 247 5.01 7.13 12.09
C ALA A 247 5.47 6.22 10.95
N LEU A 248 4.54 5.52 10.29
CA LEU A 248 4.83 4.72 9.09
C LEU A 248 5.45 5.59 7.99
N GLU A 249 4.86 6.76 7.71
CA GLU A 249 5.39 7.66 6.69
C GLU A 249 6.80 8.18 7.02
N THR A 250 7.07 8.44 8.29
CA THR A 250 8.39 8.87 8.76
C THR A 250 9.44 7.77 8.57
N VAL A 251 9.09 6.52 8.88
CA VAL A 251 9.99 5.36 8.71
C VAL A 251 10.40 5.19 7.25
N PHE A 252 9.47 5.38 6.31
CA PHE A 252 9.76 5.29 4.87
C PHE A 252 10.68 6.42 4.39
N HIS A 253 10.44 7.66 4.81
CA HIS A 253 11.31 8.79 4.45
C HIS A 253 12.75 8.65 4.99
N LEU A 254 12.94 7.97 6.12
CA LEU A 254 14.25 7.78 6.73
C LEU A 254 15.09 6.69 6.04
N SER A 255 14.52 5.91 5.12
CA SER A 255 15.25 4.85 4.40
C SER A 255 15.00 4.86 2.88
N PRO A 256 15.35 5.95 2.15
CA PRO A 256 15.17 6.02 0.70
C PRO A 256 15.93 4.91 -0.04
N ALA A 257 17.11 4.53 0.45
CA ALA A 257 17.97 3.53 -0.19
C ALA A 257 17.37 2.09 -0.22
N ASN A 258 16.34 1.82 0.59
CA ASN A 258 15.66 0.52 0.63
C ASN A 258 14.14 0.69 0.47
N GLN A 259 13.71 1.78 -0.18
CA GLN A 259 12.31 2.13 -0.29
C GLN A 259 11.51 1.00 -0.95
N GLU A 260 12.01 0.45 -2.06
CA GLU A 260 11.37 -0.63 -2.82
C GLU A 260 11.20 -1.89 -1.96
N VAL A 261 12.22 -2.22 -1.14
CA VAL A 261 12.15 -3.36 -0.21
C VAL A 261 11.10 -3.12 0.87
N LEU A 262 11.04 -1.92 1.45
CA LEU A 262 10.05 -1.57 2.47
C LEU A 262 8.62 -1.58 1.89
N GLU A 263 8.45 -1.10 0.66
CA GLU A 263 7.20 -1.12 -0.07
C GLU A 263 6.73 -2.56 -0.32
N GLY A 264 7.62 -3.41 -0.83
CA GLY A 264 7.36 -4.82 -1.05
C GLY A 264 7.02 -5.59 0.22
N VAL A 265 7.80 -5.42 1.30
CA VAL A 265 7.53 -6.06 2.60
C VAL A 265 6.16 -5.63 3.13
N THR A 266 5.82 -4.34 3.01
CA THR A 266 4.53 -3.81 3.48
C THR A 266 3.37 -4.40 2.70
N MET A 267 3.49 -4.55 1.38
CA MET A 267 2.46 -5.18 0.54
C MET A 267 2.31 -6.69 0.81
N VAL A 268 3.41 -7.41 1.06
CA VAL A 268 3.35 -8.83 1.46
C VAL A 268 2.70 -8.97 2.84
N LEU A 269 3.04 -8.11 3.80
CA LEU A 269 2.41 -8.09 5.12
C LEU A 269 0.91 -7.78 5.01
N ALA A 270 0.54 -6.79 4.21
CA ALA A 270 -0.86 -6.46 3.91
C ALA A 270 -1.59 -7.64 3.27
N THR A 271 -0.95 -8.37 2.36
CA THR A 271 -1.50 -9.58 1.71
C THR A 271 -1.85 -10.66 2.73
N VAL A 272 -0.92 -10.97 3.65
CA VAL A 272 -1.15 -11.98 4.70
C VAL A 272 -2.29 -11.54 5.62
N MET A 273 -2.32 -10.26 6.00
CA MET A 273 -3.36 -9.69 6.85
C MET A 273 -4.73 -9.72 6.15
N LEU A 274 -4.82 -9.26 4.90
CA LEU A 274 -6.04 -9.29 4.09
C LEU A 274 -6.56 -10.71 3.93
N PHE A 275 -5.69 -11.67 3.64
CA PHE A 275 -6.09 -13.07 3.50
C PHE A 275 -6.65 -13.61 4.83
N TYR A 276 -5.97 -13.35 5.95
CA TYR A 276 -6.43 -13.76 7.28
C TYR A 276 -7.79 -13.16 7.63
N VAL A 277 -7.97 -11.86 7.43
CA VAL A 277 -9.21 -11.14 7.75
C VAL A 277 -10.35 -11.56 6.81
N SER A 278 -10.08 -11.72 5.51
CA SER A 278 -11.04 -12.23 4.53
C SER A 278 -11.55 -13.60 4.93
N TYR A 279 -10.63 -14.50 5.29
CA TYR A 279 -10.97 -15.84 5.75
C TYR A 279 -11.76 -15.81 7.06
N TRP A 280 -11.36 -14.98 8.04
CA TRP A 280 -12.05 -14.87 9.32
C TRP A 280 -13.53 -14.47 9.13
N LEU A 281 -13.77 -13.49 8.27
CA LEU A 281 -15.11 -12.97 7.97
C LEU A 281 -15.97 -14.00 7.21
N LEU A 282 -15.36 -14.74 6.26
CA LEU A 282 -16.01 -15.83 5.53
C LEU A 282 -16.28 -17.07 6.40
N SER A 283 -15.37 -17.36 7.34
CA SER A 283 -15.39 -18.59 8.14
C SER A 283 -16.43 -18.53 9.26
N LYS A 284 -16.76 -17.36 9.82
CA LYS A 284 -17.66 -17.29 10.99
C LYS A 284 -18.40 -15.96 11.13
N MET A 285 -19.55 -15.83 10.47
CA MET A 285 -20.70 -15.12 11.07
C MET A 285 -21.42 -15.99 12.13
N GLU A 286 -20.67 -16.68 13.00
CA GLU A 286 -21.23 -17.23 14.23
C GLU A 286 -21.28 -16.11 15.27
N VAL A 287 -22.34 -15.30 15.17
CA VAL A 287 -22.88 -14.46 16.25
C VAL A 287 -22.91 -15.22 17.60
N VAL A 288 -22.96 -16.55 17.57
CA VAL A 288 -22.95 -17.47 18.71
C VAL A 288 -21.62 -17.47 19.49
N LYS A 289 -20.46 -17.42 18.83
CA LYS A 289 -19.15 -17.40 19.52
C LYS A 289 -18.80 -16.03 20.07
N TRP A 290 -19.14 -14.97 19.33
CA TRP A 290 -19.04 -13.59 19.81
C TRP A 290 -19.94 -13.36 21.03
N ASN A 291 -21.20 -13.83 20.99
CA ASN A 291 -22.08 -13.77 22.16
C ASN A 291 -21.50 -14.49 23.37
N HIS A 292 -20.81 -15.63 23.19
CA HIS A 292 -20.18 -16.34 24.31
C HIS A 292 -18.93 -15.62 24.85
N PHE A 293 -18.08 -15.09 23.97
CA PHE A 293 -16.86 -14.36 24.34
C PHE A 293 -17.16 -13.03 25.03
N VAL A 294 -18.11 -12.26 24.49
CA VAL A 294 -18.59 -11.01 25.08
C VAL A 294 -19.23 -11.27 26.44
N LYS A 295 -20.08 -12.29 26.55
CA LYS A 295 -20.75 -12.63 27.82
C LYS A 295 -19.77 -13.09 28.91
N SER A 296 -18.61 -13.65 28.55
CA SER A 296 -17.56 -14.01 29.51
C SER A 296 -16.69 -12.81 29.90
N LYS A 297 -16.02 -12.17 28.93
CA LYS A 297 -15.02 -11.11 29.20
C LYS A 297 -15.62 -9.79 29.64
N VAL A 298 -16.83 -9.45 29.18
CA VAL A 298 -17.50 -8.19 29.50
C VAL A 298 -18.28 -8.28 30.80
N GLN A 299 -18.77 -9.46 31.17
CA GLN A 299 -19.43 -9.66 32.48
C GLN A 299 -18.43 -9.52 33.64
N ASP A 300 -17.16 -9.89 33.43
CA ASP A 300 -16.04 -9.63 34.34
C ASP A 300 -15.58 -8.16 34.36
N ALA A 301 -15.60 -7.48 33.21
CA ALA A 301 -15.25 -6.06 33.12
C ALA A 301 -16.33 -5.15 33.75
N VAL A 302 -17.61 -5.50 33.59
CA VAL A 302 -18.74 -4.77 34.19
C VAL A 302 -18.81 -4.95 35.69
N THR A 303 -18.44 -6.13 36.22
CA THR A 303 -18.36 -6.36 37.67
C THR A 303 -17.19 -5.60 38.33
N SER A 304 -16.16 -5.20 37.58
CA SER A 304 -15.03 -4.41 38.08
C SER A 304 -15.30 -2.90 38.24
N GLY A 305 -16.36 -2.36 37.63
CA GLY A 305 -16.77 -0.95 37.77
C GLY A 305 -15.81 0.10 37.16
N SER A 306 -14.75 -0.28 36.45
CA SER A 306 -13.72 0.66 35.98
C SER A 306 -14.06 1.33 34.65
N SER A 307 -14.23 2.65 34.64
CA SER A 307 -14.38 3.49 33.43
C SER A 307 -13.22 3.32 32.45
N PHE A 308 -12.03 3.01 32.95
CA PHE A 308 -10.86 2.74 32.13
C PHE A 308 -11.00 1.45 31.30
N ALA A 309 -11.61 0.40 31.84
CA ALA A 309 -11.78 -0.86 31.13
C ALA A 309 -12.71 -0.72 29.92
N LEU A 310 -13.78 0.08 30.05
CA LEU A 310 -14.70 0.39 28.94
C LEU A 310 -14.03 1.25 27.87
N ALA A 311 -13.29 2.28 28.28
CA ALA A 311 -12.54 3.13 27.35
C ALA A 311 -11.46 2.33 26.62
N ALA A 312 -10.70 1.48 27.32
CA ALA A 312 -9.67 0.62 26.74
C ALA A 312 -10.24 -0.42 25.78
N ALA A 313 -11.39 -1.03 26.10
CA ALA A 313 -12.06 -1.98 25.20
C ALA A 313 -12.52 -1.31 23.90
N ALA A 314 -13.13 -0.12 23.99
CA ALA A 314 -13.51 0.67 22.82
C ALA A 314 -12.28 1.12 22.02
N PHE A 315 -11.23 1.57 22.72
CA PHE A 315 -9.96 1.96 22.10
C PHE A 315 -9.35 0.82 21.31
N LEU A 316 -9.12 -0.34 21.93
CA LEU A 316 -8.46 -1.47 21.28
C LEU A 316 -9.24 -1.98 20.07
N ALA A 317 -10.57 -2.00 20.18
CA ALA A 317 -11.41 -2.46 19.09
C ALA A 317 -11.37 -1.48 17.89
N VAL A 318 -11.50 -0.17 18.12
CA VAL A 318 -11.43 0.83 17.04
C VAL A 318 -10.02 1.01 16.51
N TYR A 319 -9.00 0.97 17.37
CA TYR A 319 -7.60 1.11 16.96
C TYR A 319 -7.18 -0.04 16.06
N ARG A 320 -7.68 -1.25 16.28
CA ARG A 320 -7.46 -2.37 15.38
C ARG A 320 -7.97 -2.06 13.97
N GLU A 321 -9.24 -1.64 13.83
CA GLU A 321 -9.82 -1.28 12.52
C GLU A 321 -9.07 -0.10 11.89
N GLY A 322 -8.67 0.88 12.69
CA GLY A 322 -7.87 2.01 12.23
C GLY A 322 -6.45 1.63 11.78
N PHE A 323 -5.80 0.70 12.49
CA PHE A 323 -4.49 0.15 12.12
C PHE A 323 -4.57 -0.63 10.80
N GLU A 324 -5.59 -1.48 10.66
CA GLU A 324 -5.88 -2.20 9.41
C GLU A 324 -6.11 -1.20 8.26
N THR A 325 -6.92 -0.16 8.48
CA THR A 325 -7.14 0.93 7.51
C THR A 325 -5.83 1.58 7.06
N VAL A 326 -4.97 1.98 8.00
CA VAL A 326 -3.70 2.65 7.70
C VAL A 326 -2.78 1.76 6.86
N LEU A 327 -2.66 0.48 7.20
CA LEU A 327 -1.86 -0.48 6.43
C LEU A 327 -2.40 -0.67 5.01
N PHE A 328 -3.72 -0.82 4.85
CA PHE A 328 -4.34 -1.00 3.54
C PHE A 328 -4.23 0.25 2.67
N TYR A 329 -4.42 1.42 3.25
CA TYR A 329 -4.21 2.68 2.53
C TYR A 329 -2.75 2.85 2.12
N LYS A 330 -1.79 2.54 3.01
CA LYS A 330 -0.37 2.59 2.65
C LYS A 330 -0.09 1.66 1.46
N ALA A 331 -0.49 0.39 1.53
CA ALA A 331 -0.34 -0.54 0.41
C ALA A 331 -1.01 -0.05 -0.89
N LEU A 332 -2.19 0.57 -0.79
CA LEU A 332 -2.92 1.12 -1.94
C LEU A 332 -2.20 2.33 -2.57
N PHE A 333 -1.63 3.23 -1.77
CA PHE A 333 -0.82 4.35 -2.27
C PHE A 333 0.44 3.87 -3.00
N LEU A 334 1.11 2.84 -2.47
CA LEU A 334 2.28 2.23 -3.11
C LEU A 334 1.90 1.58 -4.45
N ALA A 335 0.82 0.78 -4.44
CA ALA A 335 0.26 0.15 -5.62
C ALA A 335 -0.18 1.15 -6.71
N GLY A 336 -0.53 2.38 -6.33
CA GLY A 336 -0.96 3.46 -7.21
C GLY A 336 0.17 4.35 -7.75
N GLY A 337 1.44 4.08 -7.40
CA GLY A 337 2.58 4.88 -7.86
C GLY A 337 2.82 6.16 -7.07
N GLY A 338 2.50 6.16 -5.78
CA GLY A 338 2.78 7.29 -4.89
C GLY A 338 1.96 8.53 -5.24
N SER A 339 2.63 9.61 -5.66
CA SER A 339 2.02 10.93 -5.85
C SER A 339 0.97 10.96 -6.97
N ALA A 340 1.18 10.23 -8.07
CA ALA A 340 0.23 10.17 -9.19
C ALA A 340 -1.10 9.48 -8.83
N GLY A 341 -1.04 8.50 -7.92
CA GLY A 341 -2.21 7.77 -7.41
C GLY A 341 -2.94 8.47 -6.25
N ALA A 342 -2.41 9.58 -5.72
CA ALA A 342 -2.92 10.15 -4.48
C ALA A 342 -4.32 10.76 -4.62
N ALA A 343 -4.57 11.49 -5.72
CA ALA A 343 -5.86 12.13 -5.97
C ALA A 343 -7.05 11.16 -5.99
N PRO A 344 -7.02 10.04 -6.75
CA PRO A 344 -8.14 9.09 -6.74
C PRO A 344 -8.33 8.40 -5.38
N VAL A 345 -7.24 8.08 -4.66
CA VAL A 345 -7.31 7.50 -3.31
C VAL A 345 -7.96 8.47 -2.33
N ILE A 346 -7.54 9.74 -2.31
CA ILE A 346 -8.17 10.75 -1.46
C ILE A 346 -9.64 10.95 -1.83
N GLY A 347 -9.96 10.96 -3.12
CA GLY A 347 -11.35 11.02 -3.59
C GLY A 347 -12.21 9.88 -3.03
N GLY A 348 -11.70 8.65 -3.09
CA GLY A 348 -12.38 7.47 -2.53
C GLY A 348 -12.59 7.58 -1.02
N MET A 349 -11.59 8.07 -0.30
CA MET A 349 -11.64 8.31 1.15
C MET A 349 -12.69 9.37 1.52
N VAL A 350 -12.75 10.48 0.79
CA VAL A 350 -13.73 11.55 1.03
C VAL A 350 -15.15 11.03 0.80
N VAL A 351 -15.40 10.38 -0.35
CA VAL A 351 -16.72 9.82 -0.66
C VAL A 351 -17.12 8.72 0.33
N GLY A 352 -16.17 7.85 0.69
CA GLY A 352 -16.39 6.81 1.70
C GLY A 352 -16.78 7.38 3.06
N THR A 353 -16.12 8.47 3.49
CA THR A 353 -16.43 9.17 4.73
C THR A 353 -17.86 9.73 4.71
N VAL A 354 -18.26 10.39 3.61
CA VAL A 354 -19.61 10.94 3.45
C VAL A 354 -20.66 9.82 3.54
N VAL A 355 -20.41 8.69 2.88
CA VAL A 355 -21.31 7.52 2.93
C VAL A 355 -21.37 6.94 4.34
N LEU A 356 -20.24 6.78 5.03
CA LEU A 356 -20.20 6.28 6.42
C LEU A 356 -20.98 7.18 7.38
N VAL A 357 -20.82 8.50 7.28
CA VAL A 357 -21.58 9.46 8.08
C VAL A 357 -23.07 9.31 7.80
N THR A 358 -23.45 9.18 6.53
CA THR A 358 -24.85 8.97 6.11
C THR A 358 -25.41 7.67 6.69
N VAL A 359 -24.65 6.56 6.62
CA VAL A 359 -25.05 5.26 7.18
C VAL A 359 -25.17 5.33 8.70
N TYR A 360 -24.20 5.94 9.39
CA TYR A 360 -24.25 6.15 10.84
C TYR A 360 -25.52 6.92 11.26
N VAL A 361 -25.81 8.04 10.58
CA VAL A 361 -27.03 8.83 10.82
C VAL A 361 -28.27 8.00 10.51
N ALA A 362 -28.27 7.20 9.44
CA ALA A 362 -29.41 6.38 9.08
C ALA A 362 -29.73 5.28 10.11
N ILE A 363 -28.70 4.61 10.61
CA ILE A 363 -28.82 3.61 11.68
C ILE A 363 -29.29 4.30 12.97
N HIS A 364 -28.64 5.40 13.37
CA HIS A 364 -28.90 6.06 14.64
C HIS A 364 -30.27 6.75 14.70
N ARG A 365 -30.67 7.43 13.61
CA ARG A 365 -31.89 8.25 13.58
C ARG A 365 -33.12 7.50 13.08
N PHE A 366 -32.96 6.64 12.07
CA PHE A 366 -34.07 5.96 11.39
C PHE A 366 -34.15 4.46 11.72
N GLY A 367 -33.22 3.91 12.52
CA GLY A 367 -33.25 2.51 12.92
C GLY A 367 -33.08 1.54 11.75
N VAL A 368 -32.44 1.97 10.66
CA VAL A 368 -32.23 1.17 9.46
C VAL A 368 -31.45 -0.10 9.81
N ARG A 369 -32.00 -1.26 9.39
CA ARG A 369 -31.34 -2.55 9.57
C ARG A 369 -30.51 -2.86 8.32
N LEU A 370 -29.19 -2.88 8.45
CA LEU A 370 -28.30 -3.27 7.37
C LEU A 370 -28.32 -4.80 7.16
N PRO A 371 -28.47 -5.28 5.91
CA PRO A 371 -28.29 -6.70 5.62
C PRO A 371 -26.81 -7.07 5.69
N LEU A 372 -26.34 -7.45 6.89
CA LEU A 372 -24.93 -7.73 7.17
C LEU A 372 -24.37 -8.89 6.34
N LYS A 373 -25.19 -9.90 6.03
CA LYS A 373 -24.71 -11.10 5.31
C LYS A 373 -24.19 -10.81 3.90
N PRO A 374 -24.97 -10.19 2.98
CA PRO A 374 -24.48 -9.88 1.65
C PRO A 374 -23.37 -8.82 1.68
N PHE A 375 -23.45 -7.86 2.62
CA PHE A 375 -22.40 -6.85 2.79
C PHE A 375 -21.04 -7.50 3.08
N PHE A 376 -20.96 -8.33 4.13
CA PHE A 376 -19.72 -9.02 4.48
C PHE A 376 -19.26 -10.01 3.41
N GLY A 377 -20.17 -10.70 2.71
CA GLY A 377 -19.79 -11.58 1.60
C GLY A 377 -19.11 -10.84 0.44
N VAL A 378 -19.68 -9.70 0.03
CA VAL A 378 -19.11 -8.87 -1.05
C VAL A 378 -17.80 -8.24 -0.62
N THR A 379 -17.72 -7.68 0.60
CA THR A 379 -16.48 -7.06 1.08
C THR A 379 -15.38 -8.10 1.29
N SER A 380 -15.67 -9.30 1.79
CA SER A 380 -14.69 -10.40 1.88
C SER A 380 -14.13 -10.81 0.52
N ALA A 381 -14.99 -10.93 -0.49
CA ALA A 381 -14.55 -11.26 -1.84
C ALA A 381 -13.63 -10.16 -2.40
N PHE A 382 -13.96 -8.90 -2.14
CA PHE A 382 -13.14 -7.76 -2.51
C PHE A 382 -11.78 -7.74 -1.77
N LEU A 383 -11.73 -8.02 -0.47
CA LEU A 383 -10.48 -8.11 0.28
C LEU A 383 -9.58 -9.23 -0.24
N TYR A 384 -10.17 -10.38 -0.58
CA TYR A 384 -9.41 -11.45 -1.20
C TYR A 384 -8.84 -11.04 -2.56
N TYR A 385 -9.64 -10.35 -3.38
CA TYR A 385 -9.16 -9.76 -4.64
C TYR A 385 -7.98 -8.81 -4.39
N MET A 386 -8.07 -7.92 -3.41
CA MET A 386 -6.97 -7.02 -3.04
C MET A 386 -5.73 -7.77 -2.55
N ALA A 387 -5.91 -8.80 -1.72
CA ALA A 387 -4.81 -9.65 -1.26
C ALA A 387 -4.10 -10.30 -2.46
N PHE A 388 -4.85 -10.79 -3.44
CA PHE A 388 -4.31 -11.38 -4.65
C PHE A 388 -3.49 -10.37 -5.48
N VAL A 389 -4.00 -9.14 -5.63
CA VAL A 389 -3.30 -8.05 -6.34
C VAL A 389 -2.02 -7.64 -5.60
N PHE A 390 -2.12 -7.37 -4.29
CA PHE A 390 -0.99 -6.97 -3.45
C PHE A 390 0.06 -8.05 -3.30
N ALA A 391 -0.31 -9.33 -3.38
CA ALA A 391 0.65 -10.43 -3.36
C ALA A 391 1.63 -10.31 -4.53
N GLY A 392 1.09 -10.09 -5.73
CA GLY A 392 1.91 -10.01 -6.92
C GLY A 392 2.68 -8.71 -7.02
N GLN A 393 2.08 -7.58 -6.63
CA GLN A 393 2.78 -6.29 -6.56
C GLN A 393 3.87 -6.27 -5.49
N GLY A 394 3.60 -6.86 -4.32
CA GLY A 394 4.58 -6.99 -3.25
C GLY A 394 5.81 -7.79 -3.68
N VAL A 395 5.61 -8.91 -4.39
CA VAL A 395 6.73 -9.66 -4.95
C VAL A 395 7.48 -8.86 -6.03
N ALA A 396 6.77 -8.12 -6.88
CA ALA A 396 7.39 -7.26 -7.87
C ALA A 396 8.29 -6.19 -7.22
N GLU A 397 7.80 -5.44 -6.22
CA GLU A 397 8.63 -4.45 -5.52
C GLU A 397 9.84 -5.08 -4.80
N LEU A 398 9.68 -6.29 -4.23
CA LEU A 398 10.80 -7.03 -3.64
C LEU A 398 11.83 -7.48 -4.68
N GLN A 399 11.40 -7.72 -5.92
CA GLN A 399 12.28 -7.97 -7.07
C GLN A 399 12.98 -6.68 -7.52
N GLU A 400 12.28 -5.54 -7.54
CA GLU A 400 12.84 -4.22 -7.86
C GLU A 400 13.93 -3.82 -6.86
N GLY A 401 13.67 -4.04 -5.56
CA GLY A 401 14.64 -3.86 -4.47
C GLY A 401 15.77 -4.91 -4.43
N GLY A 402 15.76 -5.90 -5.33
CA GLY A 402 16.79 -6.94 -5.43
C GLY A 402 16.82 -7.96 -4.29
N LEU A 403 15.77 -8.03 -3.46
CA LEU A 403 15.66 -9.00 -2.36
C LEU A 403 15.23 -10.39 -2.87
N ILE A 404 14.37 -10.43 -3.89
CA ILE A 404 13.85 -11.66 -4.50
C ILE A 404 14.42 -11.79 -5.93
N PRO A 405 14.85 -13.00 -6.35
CA PRO A 405 15.31 -13.22 -7.72
C PRO A 405 14.18 -13.04 -8.73
N ILE A 406 14.54 -12.68 -9.96
CA ILE A 406 13.61 -12.57 -11.08
C ILE A 406 13.78 -13.81 -11.95
N THR A 407 12.76 -14.69 -11.95
CA THR A 407 12.70 -15.85 -12.86
C THR A 407 11.56 -15.66 -13.87
N PRO A 408 11.83 -15.12 -15.08
CA PRO A 408 10.79 -14.81 -16.06
C PRO A 408 10.10 -16.06 -16.62
N VAL A 409 8.80 -15.94 -16.88
CA VAL A 409 7.97 -16.99 -17.51
C VAL A 409 7.43 -16.49 -18.84
N ALA A 410 8.02 -16.96 -19.94
CA ALA A 410 7.75 -16.43 -21.29
C ALA A 410 6.29 -16.56 -21.77
N TRP A 411 5.53 -17.53 -21.25
CA TRP A 411 4.14 -17.77 -21.66
C TRP A 411 3.09 -17.07 -20.77
N ALA A 412 3.49 -16.52 -19.62
CA ALA A 412 2.55 -15.97 -18.65
C ALA A 412 2.04 -14.58 -19.08
N PRO A 413 0.72 -14.31 -19.01
CA PRO A 413 0.18 -13.00 -19.34
C PRO A 413 0.58 -11.97 -18.28
N ARG A 414 0.84 -10.75 -18.72
CA ARG A 414 1.08 -9.61 -17.82
C ARG A 414 -0.22 -8.82 -17.66
N VAL A 415 -0.73 -8.76 -16.44
CA VAL A 415 -1.94 -7.99 -16.11
C VAL A 415 -1.70 -7.21 -14.81
N PRO A 416 -1.07 -6.02 -14.89
CA PRO A 416 -0.70 -5.23 -13.70
C PRO A 416 -1.90 -4.87 -12.83
N ALA A 417 -3.07 -4.64 -13.44
CA ALA A 417 -4.32 -4.36 -12.73
C ALA A 417 -4.76 -5.51 -11.81
N LEU A 418 -4.36 -6.75 -12.10
CA LEU A 418 -4.61 -7.94 -11.29
C LEU A 418 -3.39 -8.32 -10.42
N GLY A 419 -2.32 -7.52 -10.45
CA GLY A 419 -1.04 -7.86 -9.84
C GLY A 419 -0.36 -9.05 -10.50
N ILE A 420 -0.71 -9.43 -11.73
CA ILE A 420 -0.12 -10.60 -12.39
C ILE A 420 1.13 -10.14 -13.15
N PHE A 421 2.29 -10.57 -12.66
CA PHE A 421 3.60 -10.35 -13.28
C PHE A 421 4.14 -11.68 -13.81
N PRO A 422 4.83 -11.70 -14.96
CA PRO A 422 5.32 -12.92 -15.60
C PRO A 422 6.57 -13.49 -14.92
N THR A 423 6.53 -13.66 -13.59
CA THR A 423 7.63 -14.20 -12.78
C THR A 423 7.16 -15.41 -11.96
N VAL A 424 8.02 -16.42 -11.80
CA VAL A 424 7.68 -17.65 -11.06
C VAL A 424 7.32 -17.34 -9.61
N GLU A 425 8.05 -16.43 -8.98
CA GLU A 425 7.89 -16.04 -7.59
C GLU A 425 6.51 -15.41 -7.34
N SER A 426 6.09 -14.47 -8.21
CA SER A 426 4.79 -13.80 -8.11
C SER A 426 3.63 -14.77 -8.38
N LEU A 427 3.73 -15.54 -9.48
CA LEU A 427 2.70 -16.50 -9.89
C LEU A 427 2.54 -17.64 -8.87
N SER A 428 3.62 -18.10 -8.26
CA SER A 428 3.57 -19.15 -7.25
C SER A 428 2.86 -18.69 -5.97
N LEU A 429 3.14 -17.47 -5.50
CA LEU A 429 2.45 -16.90 -4.34
C LEU A 429 0.94 -16.72 -4.62
N GLN A 430 0.59 -16.20 -5.79
CA GLN A 430 -0.79 -16.06 -6.24
C GLN A 430 -1.50 -17.41 -6.40
N ALA A 431 -0.81 -18.44 -6.90
CA ALA A 431 -1.35 -19.79 -7.00
C ALA A 431 -1.62 -20.40 -5.62
N VAL A 432 -0.73 -20.18 -4.64
CA VAL A 432 -0.96 -20.60 -3.25
C VAL A 432 -2.19 -19.91 -2.66
N LEU A 433 -2.35 -18.60 -2.86
CA LEU A 433 -3.55 -17.89 -2.41
C LEU A 433 -4.83 -18.46 -3.03
N LEU A 434 -4.82 -18.74 -4.34
CA LEU A 434 -5.96 -19.36 -5.03
C LEU A 434 -6.30 -20.74 -4.46
N LEU A 435 -5.31 -21.57 -4.20
CA LEU A 435 -5.52 -22.88 -3.57
C LEU A 435 -6.14 -22.73 -2.18
N LEU A 436 -5.65 -21.77 -1.38
CA LEU A 436 -6.19 -21.49 -0.06
C LEU A 436 -7.63 -20.96 -0.12
N LEU A 437 -7.97 -20.13 -1.11
CA LEU A 437 -9.36 -19.70 -1.35
C LEU A 437 -10.26 -20.88 -1.69
N VAL A 438 -9.84 -21.73 -2.63
CA VAL A 438 -10.62 -22.91 -3.01
C VAL A 438 -10.83 -23.81 -1.80
N ALA A 439 -9.78 -24.05 -1.00
CA ALA A 439 -9.89 -24.80 0.24
C ALA A 439 -10.87 -24.16 1.23
N ALA A 440 -10.81 -22.83 1.42
CA ALA A 440 -11.73 -22.10 2.28
C ALA A 440 -13.18 -22.19 1.79
N LEU A 441 -13.43 -22.03 0.49
CA LEU A 441 -14.77 -22.15 -0.09
C LEU A 441 -15.31 -23.57 0.05
N VAL A 442 -14.50 -24.59 -0.23
CA VAL A 442 -14.89 -25.99 -0.03
C VAL A 442 -15.20 -26.26 1.45
N TRP A 443 -14.39 -25.75 2.36
CA TRP A 443 -14.64 -25.88 3.79
C TRP A 443 -15.97 -25.25 4.20
N THR A 444 -16.19 -23.99 3.84
CA THR A 444 -17.37 -23.21 4.23
C THR A 444 -18.66 -23.72 3.59
N PHE A 445 -18.64 -24.09 2.31
CA PHE A 445 -19.86 -24.47 1.58
C PHE A 445 -20.14 -25.98 1.54
N VAL A 446 -19.11 -26.83 1.67
CA VAL A 446 -19.28 -28.30 1.55
C VAL A 446 -19.14 -28.99 2.91
N ILE A 447 -18.16 -28.62 3.72
CA ILE A 447 -17.81 -29.37 4.94
C ILE A 447 -18.63 -28.87 6.15
N GLU A 448 -18.70 -27.56 6.36
CA GLU A 448 -19.37 -26.97 7.52
C GLU A 448 -20.89 -27.25 7.59
N PRO A 449 -21.66 -27.17 6.49
CA PRO A 449 -23.07 -27.55 6.49
C PRO A 449 -23.29 -29.04 6.75
N ARG A 450 -22.35 -29.90 6.33
CA ARG A 450 -22.39 -31.35 6.58
C ARG A 450 -22.10 -31.69 8.04
N ARG A 451 -21.23 -30.93 8.72
CA ARG A 451 -20.97 -31.10 10.16
C ARG A 451 -22.15 -30.65 11.02
N LEU A 452 -22.84 -29.58 10.64
CA LEU A 452 -24.06 -29.13 11.33
C LEU A 452 -25.28 -30.02 11.03
N ARG A 453 -25.29 -30.70 9.88
CA ARG A 453 -26.29 -31.73 9.52
C ARG A 453 -25.90 -33.14 9.96
N ALA A 454 -24.70 -33.36 10.50
CA ALA A 454 -24.37 -34.65 11.10
C ALA A 454 -25.33 -34.84 12.28
N PRO A 455 -26.16 -35.90 12.28
CA PRO A 455 -27.18 -36.06 13.30
C PRO A 455 -26.50 -36.29 14.65
N ALA A 456 -26.43 -35.24 15.46
CA ALA A 456 -26.18 -35.38 16.87
C ALA A 456 -27.33 -36.21 17.47
N ARG A 457 -27.08 -37.50 17.72
CA ARG A 457 -27.78 -38.31 18.75
C ARG A 457 -29.32 -38.31 18.71
N ALA A 458 -29.95 -38.25 17.53
CA ALA A 458 -31.40 -38.48 17.41
C ALA A 458 -31.87 -39.80 18.06
N PRO A 459 -31.11 -40.92 18.01
CA PRO A 459 -31.53 -42.16 18.67
C PRO A 459 -31.47 -42.10 20.20
N GLU A 460 -30.58 -41.31 20.80
CA GLU A 460 -30.47 -41.19 22.27
C GLU A 460 -31.56 -40.32 22.85
N LEU A 461 -31.92 -39.23 22.17
CA LEU A 461 -33.00 -38.32 22.58
C LEU A 461 -34.37 -39.02 22.54
N ILE A 462 -34.66 -39.76 21.47
CA ILE A 462 -35.91 -40.53 21.36
C ILE A 462 -35.99 -41.60 22.46
N ARG A 463 -34.92 -42.38 22.68
CA ARG A 463 -34.85 -43.36 23.78
C ARG A 463 -34.90 -42.73 25.17
N SER A 464 -34.48 -41.48 25.33
CA SER A 464 -34.58 -40.76 26.61
C SER A 464 -36.00 -40.28 26.87
N LEU A 465 -36.71 -39.85 25.82
CA LEU A 465 -38.12 -39.45 25.90
C LEU A 465 -39.01 -40.66 26.17
N GLU A 466 -38.79 -41.79 25.48
CA GLU A 466 -39.53 -43.03 25.74
C GLU A 466 -39.33 -43.52 27.19
N ARG A 467 -38.11 -43.45 27.73
CA ARG A 467 -37.84 -43.78 29.14
C ARG A 467 -38.54 -42.84 30.10
N MET A 468 -38.53 -41.53 29.81
CA MET A 468 -39.17 -40.53 30.67
C MET A 468 -40.70 -40.64 30.64
N GLU A 469 -41.28 -41.02 29.51
CA GLU A 469 -42.72 -41.26 29.36
C GLU A 469 -43.16 -42.54 30.08
N ALA A 470 -42.33 -43.59 30.04
CA ALA A 470 -42.52 -44.80 30.85
C ALA A 470 -42.49 -44.50 32.36
N ASP A 471 -41.46 -43.78 32.84
CA ASP A 471 -41.33 -43.39 34.25
C ASP A 471 -42.52 -42.54 34.73
N LEU A 472 -42.97 -41.59 33.90
CA LEU A 472 -44.14 -40.75 34.22
C LEU A 472 -45.45 -41.56 34.30
N SER A 473 -45.59 -42.59 33.47
CA SER A 473 -46.76 -43.48 33.50
C SER A 473 -46.80 -44.34 34.77
N GLU A 474 -45.63 -44.82 35.20
CA GLU A 474 -45.48 -45.61 36.42
C GLU A 474 -45.75 -44.76 37.67
N MET A 475 -45.22 -43.54 37.71
CA MET A 475 -45.44 -42.60 38.80
C MET A 475 -46.92 -42.19 38.94
N ARG A 476 -47.63 -42.04 37.81
CA ARG A 476 -49.10 -41.81 37.81
C ARG A 476 -49.86 -43.01 38.35
N ALA A 477 -49.46 -44.23 37.99
CA ALA A 477 -50.08 -45.45 38.48
C ALA A 477 -49.85 -45.67 39.99
N GLU A 478 -48.68 -45.28 40.51
CA GLU A 478 -48.42 -45.26 41.95
C GLU A 478 -49.24 -44.21 42.69
N MET A 479 -49.34 -42.99 42.17
CA MET A 479 -50.19 -41.95 42.76
C MET A 479 -51.66 -42.38 42.83
N GLU A 480 -52.18 -43.03 41.79
CA GLU A 480 -53.54 -43.59 41.79
C GLU A 480 -53.71 -44.75 42.80
N ARG A 481 -52.67 -45.57 43.01
CA ARG A 481 -52.68 -46.60 44.07
C ARG A 481 -52.67 -45.98 45.46
N MET A 482 -51.83 -44.96 45.68
CA MET A 482 -51.73 -44.25 46.96
C MET A 482 -53.02 -43.49 47.28
N LYS A 483 -53.64 -42.86 46.27
CA LYS A 483 -54.94 -42.18 46.40
C LYS A 483 -56.07 -43.14 46.78
N ARG A 484 -56.10 -44.34 46.17
CA ARG A 484 -57.05 -45.40 46.55
C ARG A 484 -56.82 -45.91 47.97
N HIS A 485 -55.55 -46.12 48.34
CA HIS A 485 -55.20 -46.55 49.69
C HIS A 485 -55.58 -45.50 50.76
N MET A 486 -55.39 -44.21 50.49
CA MET A 486 -55.88 -43.13 51.35
C MET A 486 -57.41 -43.08 51.45
N HIS A 487 -58.12 -43.38 50.36
CA HIS A 487 -59.59 -43.40 50.35
C HIS A 487 -60.15 -44.55 51.20
N ASP A 488 -59.52 -45.73 51.13
CA ASP A 488 -59.90 -46.89 51.95
C ASP A 488 -59.60 -46.67 53.45
N VAL A 489 -58.50 -46.00 53.78
CA VAL A 489 -58.14 -45.63 55.17
C VAL A 489 -59.09 -44.58 55.74
N HIS A 490 -59.66 -43.69 54.92
CA HIS A 490 -60.67 -42.73 55.38
C HIS A 490 -62.06 -43.37 55.59
N HIS A 491 -62.42 -44.43 54.86
CA HIS A 491 -63.69 -45.13 55.04
C HIS A 491 -63.69 -46.17 56.19
N THR A 492 -62.51 -46.60 56.66
CA THR A 492 -62.40 -47.52 57.81
C THR A 492 -62.22 -46.82 59.17
N GLY A 493 -62.12 -45.48 59.20
CA GLY A 493 -61.96 -44.68 60.42
C GLY A 493 -63.23 -44.04 61.00
N SER A 494 -64.42 -44.38 60.48
CA SER A 494 -65.72 -43.84 60.92
C SER A 494 -66.71 -44.93 61.34
N VAL A 495 -66.29 -45.81 62.25
CA VAL A 495 -67.20 -46.64 63.07
C VAL A 495 -66.79 -46.52 64.52
#